data_AF-A0A8S1ZUQ6-F1
#
_entry.id   AF-A0A8S1ZUQ6-F1
#
_cell.length_a   1.000
_cell.length_b   1.000
_cell.length_c   1.000
_cell.angle_alpha   90.00
_cell.angle_beta   90.00
_cell.angle_gamma   90.00
#
_symmetry.space_group_name_H-M   'P 1'
#
loop_
_entity.id
_entity.type
_entity.pdbx_description
1 polymer ?
#
loop_
_entity_poly.entity_id
_entity_poly.type
_entity_poly.pdbx_seq_one_letter_code
_entity_poly.pdbx_strand_id
1 'polypeptide(L)'
;MPFPSEETLDKFSALEGIGRLKLPVMAVLLTNSLQMATPFEALAAEICEPESSMFSMPILLLVALIGATVGGLLARQRKGELQRLNEQLRQINAALRRQAKIESYAPSLSYAPVGARIPESEIIVEPKKQELISKLKTGKTFLRNQEPEKAYAEFKVALELAQSLKDPIEEKKAARGLGASLQRQGKYREAIQYHSMVLAISKRESEDSGITEAYGAIADCYTELGDLEKAGKFYDTYISRLETD
;
A
#
# COMPACT_ATOMS: atom_id res chain seq x y z
N MET A 1 -34.79 7.74 -64.89
CA MET A 1 -35.57 9.00 -64.91
C MET A 1 -36.81 8.77 -64.07
N PRO A 2 -37.19 9.65 -63.11
CA PRO A 2 -37.20 11.11 -63.25
C PRO A 2 -36.58 11.91 -62.08
N PHE A 3 -36.22 13.17 -62.39
CA PHE A 3 -36.09 14.36 -61.52
C PHE A 3 -37.38 15.21 -61.73
N PRO A 4 -37.56 16.41 -61.12
CA PRO A 4 -37.35 16.89 -59.75
C PRO A 4 -38.61 17.65 -59.20
N SER A 5 -38.65 18.02 -57.91
CA SER A 5 -39.41 19.20 -57.46
C SER A 5 -38.91 19.75 -56.12
N GLU A 6 -38.25 20.91 -56.18
CA GLU A 6 -38.41 22.08 -55.30
C GLU A 6 -38.62 21.91 -53.78
N GLU A 7 -37.75 21.20 -53.07
CA GLU A 7 -37.78 21.24 -51.59
C GLU A 7 -36.43 21.50 -50.90
N THR A 8 -35.37 21.82 -51.66
CA THR A 8 -34.02 22.03 -51.11
C THR A 8 -33.58 23.49 -51.04
N LEU A 9 -34.47 24.45 -51.31
CA LEU A 9 -34.13 25.88 -51.27
C LEU A 9 -34.62 26.64 -50.02
N ASP A 10 -35.40 26.02 -49.14
CA ASP A 10 -35.91 26.68 -47.92
C ASP A 10 -35.13 26.35 -46.63
N LYS A 11 -34.08 25.52 -46.70
CA LYS A 11 -33.15 25.32 -45.55
C LYS A 11 -31.94 26.24 -45.55
N PHE A 12 -31.78 27.08 -46.58
CA PHE A 12 -30.69 28.07 -46.65
C PHE A 12 -31.02 29.42 -46.02
N SER A 13 -32.30 29.73 -45.75
CA SER A 13 -32.73 30.99 -45.14
C SER A 13 -32.86 30.95 -43.61
N ALA A 14 -32.73 29.78 -42.97
CA ALA A 14 -32.81 29.63 -41.51
C ALA A 14 -31.45 29.67 -40.77
N LEU A 15 -30.36 30.02 -41.47
CA LEU A 15 -29.02 30.15 -40.88
C LEU A 15 -28.39 31.54 -41.11
N GLU A 16 -29.20 32.56 -41.39
CA GLU A 16 -28.75 33.97 -41.32
C GLU A 16 -28.78 34.54 -39.88
N GLY A 17 -29.06 33.70 -38.88
CA GLY A 17 -29.21 34.10 -37.49
C GLY A 17 -28.17 33.55 -36.51
N ILE A 18 -26.94 33.23 -36.91
CA ILE A 18 -25.88 32.88 -35.94
C ILE A 18 -24.58 33.61 -36.33
N GLY A 19 -24.58 34.91 -36.08
CA GLY A 19 -23.36 35.69 -36.03
C GLY A 19 -22.41 35.16 -34.96
N ARG A 20 -21.16 34.89 -35.36
CA ARG A 20 -19.97 34.68 -34.52
C ARG A 20 -19.82 33.32 -33.80
N LEU A 21 -19.71 32.23 -34.55
CA LEU A 21 -18.91 31.09 -34.08
C LEU A 21 -17.45 31.27 -34.55
N LYS A 22 -16.53 31.45 -33.59
CA LYS A 22 -15.11 31.66 -33.88
C LYS A 22 -14.53 30.42 -34.58
N LEU A 23 -13.68 30.63 -35.61
CA LEU A 23 -12.88 29.60 -36.31
C LEU A 23 -12.36 28.42 -35.45
N PRO A 24 -11.89 28.59 -34.20
CA PRO A 24 -11.39 27.45 -33.40
C PRO A 24 -12.45 26.39 -33.05
N VAL A 25 -13.74 26.73 -32.98
CA VAL A 25 -14.77 25.76 -32.55
C VAL A 25 -15.12 24.78 -33.68
N MET A 26 -15.14 25.24 -34.93
CA MET A 26 -15.34 24.38 -36.09
C MET A 26 -14.15 23.44 -36.33
N ALA A 27 -12.92 23.91 -36.04
CA ALA A 27 -11.72 23.08 -36.14
C ALA A 27 -11.74 21.93 -35.13
N VAL A 28 -12.16 22.17 -33.88
CA VAL A 28 -12.23 21.15 -32.83
C VAL A 28 -13.30 20.09 -33.13
N LEU A 29 -14.44 20.48 -33.73
CA LEU A 29 -15.47 19.53 -34.13
C LEU A 29 -15.03 18.65 -35.30
N LEU A 30 -14.29 19.20 -36.27
CA LEU A 30 -13.73 18.45 -37.39
C LEU A 30 -12.60 17.49 -36.95
N THR A 31 -11.78 17.86 -35.96
CA THR A 31 -10.76 16.95 -35.43
C THR A 31 -11.36 15.79 -34.63
N ASN A 32 -12.42 16.05 -33.87
CA ASN A 32 -13.09 15.00 -33.09
C ASN A 32 -13.84 14.00 -33.98
N SER A 33 -14.42 14.42 -35.11
CA SER A 33 -15.09 13.49 -36.03
C SER A 33 -14.09 12.61 -36.80
N LEU A 34 -12.90 13.12 -37.09
CA LEU A 34 -11.86 12.37 -37.80
C LEU A 34 -11.20 11.28 -36.93
N GLN A 35 -11.16 11.50 -35.61
CA GLN A 35 -10.52 10.58 -34.66
C GLN A 35 -11.34 9.31 -34.36
N MET A 36 -12.61 9.27 -34.77
CA MET A 36 -13.51 8.11 -34.61
C MET A 36 -13.55 7.18 -35.83
N ALA A 37 -12.84 7.53 -36.91
CA ALA A 37 -12.92 6.82 -38.19
C ALA A 37 -11.70 5.93 -38.53
N THR A 38 -10.66 5.87 -37.68
CA THR A 38 -9.47 5.05 -37.97
C THR A 38 -9.40 3.82 -37.04
N PRO A 39 -9.38 2.58 -37.58
CA PRO A 39 -9.25 1.37 -36.78
C PRO A 39 -7.86 1.27 -36.13
N PHE A 40 -7.84 0.84 -34.87
CA PHE A 40 -6.75 0.96 -33.90
C PHE A 40 -5.63 -0.10 -34.02
N GLU A 41 -5.49 -0.81 -35.15
CA GLU A 41 -4.61 -1.99 -35.24
C GLU A 41 -3.22 -1.80 -35.89
N ALA A 42 -2.80 -0.57 -36.23
CA ALA A 42 -1.51 -0.36 -36.92
C ALA A 42 -0.39 0.30 -36.08
N LEU A 43 -0.59 0.52 -34.77
CA LEU A 43 0.33 1.36 -33.96
C LEU A 43 1.24 0.58 -32.99
N ALA A 44 1.36 -0.74 -33.16
CA ALA A 44 2.18 -1.60 -32.30
C ALA A 44 3.36 -2.31 -33.01
N ALA A 45 3.55 -2.09 -34.32
CA ALA A 45 4.58 -2.76 -35.10
C ALA A 45 5.47 -1.77 -35.84
N GLU A 46 6.30 -1.03 -35.10
CA GLU A 46 7.54 -0.41 -35.60
C GLU A 46 8.34 0.10 -34.40
N ILE A 47 8.89 -0.84 -33.62
CA ILE A 47 10.07 -0.56 -32.80
C ILE A 47 11.26 -1.00 -33.65
N CYS A 48 12.12 -0.03 -33.96
CA CYS A 48 13.43 -0.17 -34.60
C CYS A 48 13.43 -0.11 -36.13
N GLU A 49 13.61 1.09 -36.67
CA GLU A 49 14.68 1.39 -37.62
C GLU A 49 15.05 2.89 -37.55
N PRO A 50 16.34 3.27 -37.70
CA PRO A 50 16.82 4.62 -37.38
C PRO A 50 17.11 5.42 -38.65
N GLU A 51 16.19 6.26 -39.12
CA GLU A 51 16.51 7.24 -40.18
C GLU A 51 15.64 8.50 -40.05
N SER A 52 16.23 9.67 -40.33
CA SER A 52 15.74 11.05 -40.10
C SER A 52 15.95 11.67 -38.70
N SER A 53 17.21 11.64 -38.27
CA SER A 53 17.78 12.60 -37.33
C SER A 53 17.66 14.03 -37.88
N MET A 54 16.86 14.89 -37.23
CA MET A 54 17.06 16.34 -37.03
C MET A 54 15.82 17.04 -36.44
N PHE A 55 14.60 16.52 -36.62
CA PHE A 55 13.36 17.22 -36.21
C PHE A 55 12.59 16.57 -35.04
N SER A 56 12.84 15.30 -34.74
CA SER A 56 12.17 14.54 -33.66
C SER A 56 12.84 14.71 -32.28
N MET A 57 14.16 14.94 -32.24
CA MET A 57 14.89 15.23 -31.01
C MET A 57 14.42 16.52 -30.28
N PRO A 58 14.17 17.66 -30.97
CA PRO A 58 13.69 18.87 -30.30
C PRO A 58 12.27 18.74 -29.74
N ILE A 59 11.39 17.94 -30.37
CA ILE A 59 10.01 17.73 -29.89
C ILE A 59 10.00 16.89 -28.62
N LEU A 60 10.78 15.80 -28.56
CA LEU A 60 10.92 14.99 -27.35
C LEU A 60 11.54 15.78 -26.20
N LEU A 61 12.52 16.63 -26.49
CA LEU A 61 13.15 17.51 -25.49
C LEU A 61 12.17 18.56 -24.97
N LEU A 62 11.28 19.09 -25.82
CA LEU A 62 10.20 20.00 -25.43
C LEU A 62 9.19 19.31 -24.50
N VAL A 63 8.72 18.11 -24.86
CA VAL A 63 7.79 17.32 -24.04
C VAL A 63 8.42 16.95 -22.70
N ALA A 64 9.70 16.56 -22.69
CA ALA A 64 10.44 16.27 -21.46
C ALA A 64 10.60 17.53 -20.57
N LEU A 65 10.88 18.70 -21.16
CA LEU A 65 10.94 19.98 -20.43
C LEU A 65 9.59 20.37 -19.84
N ILE A 66 8.50 20.21 -20.60
CA ILE A 66 7.14 20.49 -20.12
C ILE A 66 6.77 19.51 -18.99
N GLY A 67 7.07 18.21 -19.15
CA GLY A 67 6.85 17.20 -18.12
C GLY A 67 7.66 17.47 -16.84
N ALA A 68 8.93 17.86 -16.98
CA ALA A 68 9.80 18.19 -15.85
C ALA A 68 9.37 19.48 -15.13
N THR A 69 8.91 20.50 -15.87
CA THR A 69 8.43 21.75 -15.27
C THR A 69 7.10 21.56 -14.56
N VAL A 70 6.12 20.89 -15.17
CA VAL A 70 4.81 20.61 -14.56
C VAL A 70 4.95 19.61 -13.39
N GLY A 71 5.70 18.53 -13.56
CA GLY A 71 5.95 17.55 -12.50
C GLY A 71 6.74 18.14 -11.33
N GLY A 72 7.74 18.97 -11.62
CA GLY A 72 8.51 19.70 -10.61
C GLY A 72 7.66 20.71 -9.82
N LEU A 73 6.75 21.41 -10.49
CA LEU A 73 5.83 22.36 -9.85
C LEU A 73 4.80 21.64 -8.95
N LEU A 74 4.19 20.57 -9.43
CA LEU A 74 3.25 19.74 -8.66
C LEU A 74 3.94 19.08 -7.45
N ALA A 75 5.16 18.57 -7.61
CA ALA A 75 5.94 18.01 -6.52
C ALA A 75 6.28 19.06 -5.45
N ARG A 76 6.60 20.30 -5.86
CA ARG A 76 6.84 21.42 -4.94
C ARG A 76 5.56 21.82 -4.19
N GLN A 77 4.41 21.81 -4.86
CA GLN A 77 3.12 22.12 -4.25
C GLN A 77 2.74 21.08 -3.18
N ARG A 78 2.83 19.78 -3.50
CA ARG A 78 2.58 18.69 -2.54
C ARG A 78 3.57 18.70 -1.38
N LYS A 79 4.84 19.02 -1.62
CA LYS A 79 5.86 19.12 -0.56
C LYS A 79 5.51 20.24 0.44
N GLY A 80 5.01 21.37 -0.04
CA GLY A 80 4.56 22.47 0.83
C GLY A 80 3.34 22.08 1.68
N GLU A 81 2.35 21.39 1.10
CA GLU A 81 1.19 20.88 1.83
C GLU A 81 1.58 19.83 2.88
N LEU A 82 2.45 18.88 2.53
CA LEU A 82 2.99 17.89 3.46
C LEU A 82 3.77 18.54 4.61
N GLN A 83 4.59 19.55 4.32
CA GLN A 83 5.31 20.29 5.36
C GLN A 83 4.36 21.02 6.29
N ARG A 84 3.30 21.64 5.75
CA ARG A 84 2.25 22.29 6.55
C ARG A 84 1.49 21.28 7.40
N LEU A 85 1.07 20.14 6.84
CA LEU A 85 0.40 19.09 7.60
C LEU A 85 1.28 18.56 8.73
N ASN A 86 2.57 18.33 8.47
CA ASN A 86 3.49 17.80 9.47
C ASN A 86 3.75 18.82 10.59
N GLU A 87 3.89 20.10 10.24
CA GLU A 87 4.02 21.16 11.24
C GLU A 87 2.73 21.35 12.05
N GLN A 88 1.55 21.26 11.40
CA GLN A 88 0.26 21.23 12.09
C GLN A 88 0.17 20.05 13.07
N LEU A 89 0.56 18.84 12.65
CA LEU A 89 0.65 17.67 13.53
C LEU A 89 1.59 17.91 14.71
N ARG A 90 2.74 18.55 14.47
CA ARG A 90 3.70 18.89 15.52
C ARG A 90 3.11 19.90 16.50
N GLN A 91 2.38 20.90 16.00
CA GLN A 91 1.69 21.90 16.81
C GLN A 91 0.53 21.29 17.59
N ILE A 92 -0.29 20.42 16.99
CA ILE A 92 -1.36 19.67 17.66
C ILE A 92 -0.77 18.79 18.76
N ASN A 93 0.29 18.04 18.48
CA ASN A 93 0.97 17.22 19.49
C ASN A 93 1.58 18.06 20.62
N ALA A 94 2.11 19.25 20.31
CA ALA A 94 2.61 20.18 21.32
C ALA A 94 1.49 20.84 22.13
N ALA A 95 0.36 21.16 21.50
CA ALA A 95 -0.83 21.73 22.13
C ALA A 95 -1.51 20.70 23.03
N LEU A 96 -1.70 19.46 22.58
CA LEU A 96 -2.18 18.35 23.41
C LEU A 96 -1.28 18.13 24.63
N ARG A 97 0.05 18.21 24.48
CA ARG A 97 0.98 18.15 25.61
C ARG A 97 0.83 19.33 26.58
N ARG A 98 0.56 20.54 26.07
CA ARG A 98 0.30 21.72 26.92
C ARG A 98 -1.07 21.64 27.59
N GLN A 99 -2.07 21.12 26.89
CA GLN A 99 -3.42 20.92 27.40
C GLN A 99 -3.42 19.87 28.51
N ALA A 100 -2.74 18.73 28.32
CA ALA A 100 -2.48 17.76 29.39
C ALA A 100 -1.72 18.39 30.57
N LYS A 101 -0.85 19.38 30.31
CA LYS A 101 -0.12 20.11 31.35
C LYS A 101 -0.99 21.15 32.09
N ILE A 102 -2.02 21.72 31.46
CA ILE A 102 -2.97 22.66 32.09
C ILE A 102 -4.07 21.89 32.83
N GLU A 103 -4.54 20.78 32.28
CA GLU A 103 -5.49 19.86 32.95
C GLU A 103 -4.87 19.23 34.20
N SER A 104 -3.54 19.05 34.24
CA SER A 104 -2.83 18.65 35.46
C SER A 104 -2.82 19.71 36.59
N TYR A 105 -3.32 20.93 36.34
CA TYR A 105 -3.36 22.02 37.32
C TYR A 105 -4.78 22.28 37.91
N ALA A 106 -5.83 21.63 37.39
CA ALA A 106 -7.18 21.64 37.96
C ALA A 106 -7.46 20.29 38.66
N PRO A 107 -7.41 20.23 40.01
CA PRO A 107 -7.34 18.97 40.73
C PRO A 107 -8.74 18.39 40.95
N SER A 108 -9.21 17.61 39.98
CA SER A 108 -10.21 16.55 40.24
C SER A 108 -9.97 15.27 39.43
N LEU A 109 -8.76 15.09 38.89
CA LEU A 109 -8.23 13.77 38.55
C LEU A 109 -6.71 13.84 38.57
N SER A 110 -6.08 12.98 39.38
CA SER A 110 -4.64 12.99 39.66
C SER A 110 -3.80 12.71 38.41
N TYR A 111 -3.04 13.70 37.92
CA TYR A 111 -1.90 13.49 37.03
C TYR A 111 -0.70 14.31 37.53
N ALA A 112 0.37 13.61 37.91
CA ALA A 112 1.58 14.16 38.51
C ALA A 112 2.51 14.85 37.48
N PRO A 113 3.36 15.81 37.90
CA PRO A 113 4.12 16.68 37.00
C PRO A 113 5.32 15.97 36.36
N VAL A 114 5.47 16.11 35.03
CA VAL A 114 6.67 15.70 34.29
C VAL A 114 7.83 16.65 34.65
N GLY A 115 8.69 16.14 35.52
CA GLY A 115 9.86 16.83 36.10
C GLY A 115 10.55 15.99 37.17
N ALA A 116 9.85 15.03 37.78
CA ALA A 116 10.49 13.93 38.49
C ALA A 116 11.07 12.96 37.47
N ARG A 117 12.31 12.50 37.68
CA ARG A 117 12.76 11.20 37.16
C ARG A 117 11.63 10.23 37.48
N ILE A 118 10.93 9.77 36.45
CA ILE A 118 9.93 8.72 36.60
C ILE A 118 10.76 7.50 36.97
N PRO A 119 10.75 6.96 38.21
CA PRO A 119 11.13 5.57 38.37
C PRO A 119 10.19 4.79 37.46
N GLU A 120 10.75 3.93 36.60
CA GLU A 120 10.08 3.20 35.52
C GLU A 120 8.96 2.23 36.01
N SER A 121 8.34 2.47 37.16
CA SER A 121 7.53 1.53 37.90
C SER A 121 6.06 1.91 38.08
N GLU A 122 5.54 2.93 37.38
CA GLU A 122 4.10 3.26 37.50
C GLU A 122 3.42 3.66 36.19
N ILE A 123 3.78 2.95 35.11
CA ILE A 123 2.76 2.50 34.15
C ILE A 123 2.60 1.02 34.47
N ILE A 124 1.40 0.57 34.81
CA ILE A 124 1.08 -0.88 34.82
C ILE A 124 0.96 -1.33 33.35
N VAL A 125 2.00 -1.09 32.54
CA VAL A 125 2.33 -1.93 31.41
C VAL A 125 3.05 -3.07 32.07
N GLU A 126 2.43 -4.24 32.13
CA GLU A 126 3.06 -5.44 32.65
C GLU A 126 4.46 -5.52 32.02
N PRO A 127 5.56 -5.54 32.81
CA PRO A 127 6.93 -5.46 32.28
C PRO A 127 7.19 -6.51 31.18
N LYS A 128 6.49 -7.65 31.29
CA LYS A 128 6.42 -8.73 30.31
C LYS A 128 5.89 -8.31 28.94
N LYS A 129 4.88 -7.43 28.86
CA LYS A 129 4.32 -6.93 27.59
C LYS A 129 5.30 -6.02 26.87
N GLN A 130 6.01 -5.16 27.60
CA GLN A 130 7.06 -4.33 27.03
C GLN A 130 8.23 -5.19 26.52
N GLU A 131 8.62 -6.20 27.29
CA GLU A 131 9.63 -7.17 26.90
C GLU A 131 9.21 -7.93 25.63
N LEU A 132 7.97 -8.42 25.57
CA LEU A 132 7.40 -9.08 24.40
C LEU A 132 7.51 -8.23 23.12
N ILE A 133 7.07 -6.97 23.18
CA ILE A 133 7.14 -6.06 22.03
C ILE A 133 8.59 -5.84 21.60
N SER A 134 9.51 -5.71 22.57
CA SER A 134 10.94 -5.60 22.31
C SER A 134 11.47 -6.83 21.57
N LYS A 135 11.16 -8.04 22.06
CA LYS A 135 11.54 -9.33 21.46
C LYS A 135 11.00 -9.53 20.04
N LEU A 136 9.75 -9.13 19.79
CA LEU A 136 9.19 -9.17 18.44
C LEU A 136 9.92 -8.21 17.48
N LYS A 137 10.33 -7.03 17.98
CA LYS A 137 11.06 -6.04 17.18
C LYS A 137 12.50 -6.47 16.89
N THR A 138 13.20 -7.02 17.87
CA THR A 138 14.56 -7.56 17.70
C THR A 138 14.54 -8.76 16.76
N GLY A 139 13.59 -9.69 16.92
CA GLY A 139 13.39 -10.84 16.01
C GLY A 139 13.20 -10.41 14.56
N LYS A 140 12.35 -9.41 14.30
CA LYS A 140 12.17 -8.82 12.96
C LYS A 140 13.46 -8.18 12.41
N THR A 141 14.24 -7.56 13.28
CA THR A 141 15.53 -6.95 12.90
C THR A 141 16.54 -8.02 12.50
N PHE A 142 16.65 -9.12 13.26
CA PHE A 142 17.51 -10.25 12.91
C PHE A 142 17.08 -10.93 11.60
N LEU A 143 15.78 -11.06 11.35
CA LEU A 143 15.30 -11.48 10.04
C LEU A 143 15.80 -10.54 8.95
N ARG A 144 15.62 -9.22 9.07
CA ARG A 144 16.12 -8.29 8.03
C ARG A 144 17.64 -8.39 7.82
N ASN A 145 18.39 -8.68 8.87
CA ASN A 145 19.84 -8.85 8.84
C ASN A 145 20.30 -10.24 8.36
N GLN A 146 19.39 -11.12 7.94
CA GLN A 146 19.70 -12.49 7.47
C GLN A 146 20.34 -13.37 8.56
N GLU A 147 19.99 -13.12 9.83
CA GLU A 147 20.41 -13.93 10.98
C GLU A 147 19.21 -14.74 11.52
N PRO A 148 18.74 -15.78 10.80
CA PRO A 148 17.48 -16.46 11.12
C PRO A 148 17.54 -17.30 12.40
N GLU A 149 18.72 -17.75 12.82
CA GLU A 149 18.89 -18.51 14.07
C GLU A 149 18.67 -17.63 15.31
N LYS A 150 19.21 -16.40 15.31
CA LYS A 150 18.98 -15.43 16.38
C LYS A 150 17.53 -14.93 16.36
N ALA A 151 16.96 -14.73 15.18
CA ALA A 151 15.55 -14.39 15.05
C ALA A 151 14.65 -15.46 15.68
N TYR A 152 14.94 -16.74 15.43
CA TYR A 152 14.21 -17.86 16.04
C TYR A 152 14.25 -17.81 17.57
N ALA A 153 15.42 -17.58 18.16
CA ALA A 153 15.56 -17.48 19.61
C ALA A 153 14.73 -16.34 20.20
N GLU A 154 14.76 -15.15 19.58
CA GLU A 154 13.99 -13.99 20.05
C GLU A 154 12.46 -14.21 19.91
N PHE A 155 12.02 -14.79 18.79
CA PHE A 155 10.59 -15.10 18.60
C PHE A 155 10.10 -16.23 19.50
N LYS A 156 10.96 -17.17 19.90
CA LYS A 156 10.60 -18.23 20.84
C LYS A 156 10.30 -17.65 22.22
N VAL A 157 11.15 -16.75 22.71
CA VAL A 157 10.90 -16.01 23.96
C VAL A 157 9.64 -15.16 23.82
N ALA A 158 9.44 -14.48 22.69
CA ALA A 158 8.22 -13.72 22.44
C ALA A 158 6.95 -14.61 22.49
N LEU A 159 7.01 -15.84 21.96
CA LEU A 159 5.87 -16.76 22.00
C LEU A 159 5.52 -17.16 23.43
N GLU A 160 6.53 -17.53 24.24
CA GLU A 160 6.34 -17.89 25.65
C GLU A 160 5.76 -16.73 26.48
N LEU A 161 6.24 -15.50 26.23
CA LEU A 161 5.70 -14.30 26.85
C LEU A 161 4.26 -14.03 26.42
N ALA A 162 3.93 -14.13 25.13
CA ALA A 162 2.58 -13.93 24.62
C ALA A 162 1.58 -14.95 25.21
N GLN A 163 2.00 -16.21 25.36
CA GLN A 163 1.21 -17.25 26.02
C GLN A 163 1.03 -16.99 27.52
N SER A 164 2.08 -16.53 28.21
CA SER A 164 1.97 -16.13 29.63
C SER A 164 1.01 -14.95 29.82
N LEU A 165 0.93 -14.06 28.84
CA LEU A 165 0.04 -12.89 28.85
C LEU A 165 -1.36 -13.20 28.32
N LYS A 166 -1.58 -14.42 27.79
CA LYS A 166 -2.81 -14.83 27.10
C LYS A 166 -3.23 -13.84 26.02
N ASP A 167 -2.25 -13.30 25.28
CA ASP A 167 -2.48 -12.36 24.17
C ASP A 167 -2.38 -13.12 22.83
N PRO A 168 -3.52 -13.55 22.25
CA PRO A 168 -3.49 -14.36 21.03
C PRO A 168 -3.00 -13.59 19.80
N ILE A 169 -3.11 -12.26 19.80
CA ILE A 169 -2.66 -11.43 18.67
C ILE A 169 -1.13 -11.44 18.61
N GLU A 170 -0.48 -11.24 19.76
CA GLU A 170 0.98 -11.32 19.84
C GLU A 170 1.50 -12.75 19.73
N GLU A 171 0.74 -13.75 20.19
CA GLU A 171 1.04 -15.17 19.99
C GLU A 171 1.13 -15.50 18.48
N LYS A 172 0.16 -15.03 17.68
CA LYS A 172 0.17 -15.19 16.21
C LYS A 172 1.36 -14.49 15.56
N LYS A 173 1.75 -13.30 16.03
CA LYS A 173 2.92 -12.58 15.50
C LYS A 173 4.23 -13.31 15.80
N ALA A 174 4.39 -13.83 17.02
CA ALA A 174 5.55 -14.63 17.40
C ALA A 174 5.62 -15.94 16.59
N ALA A 175 4.50 -16.65 16.46
CA ALA A 175 4.37 -17.86 15.65
C ALA A 175 4.81 -17.64 14.19
N ARG A 176 4.31 -16.58 13.56
CA ARG A 176 4.67 -16.20 12.19
C ARG A 176 6.16 -15.89 12.07
N GLY A 177 6.73 -15.19 13.05
CA GLY A 177 8.16 -14.91 13.12
C GLY A 177 9.01 -16.19 13.22
N LEU A 178 8.57 -17.17 14.02
CA LEU A 178 9.21 -18.49 14.12
C LEU A 178 9.15 -19.25 12.80
N GLY A 179 7.97 -19.30 12.16
CA GLY A 179 7.79 -19.94 10.86
C GLY A 179 8.70 -19.32 9.79
N ALA A 180 8.73 -17.99 9.70
CA ALA A 180 9.61 -17.28 8.76
C ALA A 180 11.12 -17.51 9.06
N SER A 181 11.50 -17.60 10.33
CA SER A 181 12.88 -17.89 10.74
C SER A 181 13.29 -19.30 10.30
N LEU A 182 12.40 -20.28 10.45
CA LEU A 182 12.65 -21.66 10.05
C LEU A 182 12.65 -21.86 8.54
N GLN A 183 11.78 -21.16 7.80
CA GLN A 183 11.81 -21.14 6.33
C GLN A 183 13.19 -20.70 5.82
N ARG A 184 13.76 -19.64 6.41
CA ARG A 184 15.10 -19.14 6.04
C ARG A 184 16.25 -20.06 6.46
N GLN A 185 16.00 -20.98 7.39
CA GLN A 185 16.94 -22.04 7.75
C GLN A 185 16.77 -23.30 6.89
N GLY A 186 15.80 -23.34 5.97
CA GLY A 186 15.45 -24.55 5.19
C GLY A 186 14.69 -25.62 5.99
N LYS A 187 14.22 -25.29 7.20
CA LYS A 187 13.50 -26.23 8.09
C LYS A 187 11.99 -26.16 7.85
N TYR A 188 11.57 -26.51 6.63
CA TYR A 188 10.19 -26.29 6.16
C TYR A 188 9.13 -27.08 6.95
N ARG A 189 9.44 -28.31 7.39
CA ARG A 189 8.49 -29.12 8.19
C ARG A 189 8.16 -28.47 9.53
N GLU A 190 9.16 -27.91 10.19
CA GLU A 190 8.97 -27.19 11.46
C GLU A 190 8.26 -25.85 11.22
N ALA A 191 8.59 -25.15 10.13
CA ALA A 191 7.93 -23.90 9.78
C ALA A 191 6.41 -24.08 9.57
N ILE A 192 5.99 -25.17 8.93
CA ILE A 192 4.58 -25.52 8.73
C ILE A 192 3.86 -25.63 10.08
N GLN A 193 4.50 -26.18 11.11
CA GLN A 193 3.86 -26.31 12.44
C GLN A 193 3.55 -24.93 13.05
N TYR A 194 4.49 -23.99 12.98
CA TYR A 194 4.27 -22.64 13.51
C TYR A 194 3.29 -21.82 12.69
N HIS A 195 3.30 -21.94 11.36
CA HIS A 195 2.29 -21.29 10.52
C HIS A 195 0.90 -21.92 10.73
N SER A 196 0.82 -23.24 10.92
CA SER A 196 -0.45 -23.91 11.28
C SER A 196 -0.96 -23.50 12.65
N MET A 197 -0.07 -23.15 13.58
CA MET A 197 -0.45 -22.58 14.88
C MET A 197 -1.18 -21.25 14.73
N VAL A 198 -0.78 -20.40 13.76
CA VAL A 198 -1.50 -19.14 13.45
C VAL A 198 -2.94 -19.44 13.03
N LEU A 199 -3.16 -20.47 12.18
CA LEU A 199 -4.49 -20.90 11.76
C LEU A 199 -5.31 -21.45 12.95
N ALA A 200 -4.68 -22.25 13.81
CA ALA A 200 -5.33 -22.82 14.99
C ALA A 200 -5.76 -21.76 16.01
N ILE A 201 -4.90 -20.77 16.28
CA ILE A 201 -5.23 -19.64 17.17
C ILE A 201 -6.38 -18.82 16.56
N SER A 202 -6.31 -18.51 15.27
CA SER A 202 -7.34 -17.73 14.60
C SER A 202 -8.72 -18.43 14.65
N LYS A 203 -8.75 -19.75 14.49
CA LYS A 203 -9.97 -20.55 14.64
C LYS A 203 -10.50 -20.56 16.08
N ARG A 204 -9.62 -20.55 17.09
CA ARG A 204 -9.99 -20.52 18.51
C ARG A 204 -10.59 -19.17 18.91
N GLU A 205 -9.99 -18.08 18.46
CA GLU A 205 -10.40 -16.71 18.82
C GLU A 205 -11.47 -16.13 17.88
N SER A 206 -11.83 -16.85 16.81
CA SER A 206 -12.73 -16.35 15.74
C SER A 206 -12.25 -15.03 15.15
N GLU A 207 -10.94 -14.91 14.95
CA GLU A 207 -10.29 -13.67 14.51
C GLU A 207 -9.32 -13.95 13.36
N ASP A 208 -9.57 -13.32 12.21
CA ASP A 208 -8.98 -13.72 10.93
C ASP A 208 -7.62 -13.05 10.61
N SER A 209 -7.05 -12.25 11.51
CA SER A 209 -5.79 -11.56 11.23
C SER A 209 -4.64 -12.52 10.95
N GLY A 210 -4.03 -12.35 9.79
CA GLY A 210 -2.84 -13.10 9.38
C GLY A 210 -3.10 -14.54 8.94
N ILE A 211 -4.37 -14.97 8.79
CA ILE A 211 -4.71 -16.28 8.21
C ILE A 211 -4.24 -16.37 6.76
N THR A 212 -4.52 -15.35 5.94
CA THR A 212 -4.19 -15.34 4.51
C THR A 212 -2.68 -15.49 4.31
N GLU A 213 -1.86 -14.73 5.05
CA GLU A 213 -0.40 -14.87 5.01
C GLU A 213 0.09 -16.26 5.47
N ALA A 214 -0.56 -16.86 6.46
CA ALA A 214 -0.20 -18.21 6.94
C ALA A 214 -0.47 -19.29 5.89
N TYR A 215 -1.57 -19.21 5.13
CA TYR A 215 -1.85 -20.15 4.04
C TYR A 215 -0.81 -20.07 2.93
N GLY A 216 -0.44 -18.85 2.49
CA GLY A 216 0.63 -18.66 1.52
C GLY A 216 1.97 -19.21 2.02
N ALA A 217 2.34 -18.92 3.27
CA ALA A 217 3.59 -19.41 3.83
C ALA A 217 3.65 -20.94 4.00
N ILE A 218 2.52 -21.58 4.32
CA ILE A 218 2.42 -23.05 4.36
C ILE A 218 2.55 -23.64 2.95
N ALA A 219 1.91 -23.02 1.96
CA ALA A 219 2.01 -23.44 0.57
C ALA A 219 3.46 -23.37 0.09
N ASP A 220 4.16 -22.25 0.35
CA ASP A 220 5.59 -22.09 0.04
C ASP A 220 6.43 -23.19 0.69
N CYS A 221 6.18 -23.52 1.96
CA CYS A 221 6.89 -24.61 2.64
C CYS A 221 6.66 -25.98 1.98
N TYR A 222 5.44 -26.27 1.52
CA TYR A 222 5.15 -27.54 0.83
C TYR A 222 5.78 -27.59 -0.57
N THR A 223 5.82 -26.46 -1.27
CA THR A 223 6.54 -26.31 -2.55
C THR A 223 8.01 -26.68 -2.39
N GLU A 224 8.67 -26.13 -1.37
CA GLU A 224 10.07 -26.40 -1.05
C GLU A 224 10.33 -27.85 -0.60
N LEU A 225 9.32 -28.52 -0.02
CA LEU A 225 9.38 -29.94 0.32
C LEU A 225 9.10 -30.87 -0.86
N GLY A 226 8.68 -30.35 -2.01
CA GLY A 226 8.31 -31.11 -3.21
C GLY A 226 6.90 -31.72 -3.17
N ASP A 227 6.08 -31.41 -2.16
CA ASP A 227 4.70 -31.90 -2.06
C ASP A 227 3.74 -30.92 -2.77
N LEU A 228 3.78 -30.97 -4.10
CA LEU A 228 3.05 -30.04 -4.97
C LEU A 228 1.52 -30.18 -4.84
N GLU A 229 1.02 -31.36 -4.53
CA GLU A 229 -0.42 -31.58 -4.33
C GLU A 229 -0.95 -30.82 -3.11
N LYS A 230 -0.21 -30.86 -1.99
CA LYS A 230 -0.60 -30.07 -0.81
C LYS A 230 -0.35 -28.59 -1.04
N ALA A 231 0.77 -28.22 -1.66
CA ALA A 231 1.07 -26.83 -1.98
C ALA A 231 -0.07 -26.19 -2.80
N GLY A 232 -0.54 -26.87 -3.85
CA GLY A 232 -1.65 -26.41 -4.69
C GLY A 232 -2.93 -26.14 -3.89
N LYS A 233 -3.36 -27.07 -3.02
CA LYS A 233 -4.55 -26.88 -2.18
C LYS A 233 -4.44 -25.66 -1.26
N PHE A 234 -3.26 -25.42 -0.70
CA PHE A 234 -3.01 -24.26 0.16
C PHE A 234 -2.94 -22.96 -0.65
N TYR A 235 -2.35 -22.96 -1.85
CA TYR A 235 -2.36 -21.81 -2.75
C TYR A 235 -3.77 -21.46 -3.24
N ASP A 236 -4.60 -22.45 -3.60
CA ASP A 236 -5.99 -22.21 -4.00
C ASP A 236 -6.77 -21.51 -2.88
N THR A 237 -6.57 -21.97 -1.64
CA THR A 237 -7.18 -21.34 -0.45
C THR A 237 -6.64 -19.93 -0.20
N TYR A 238 -5.33 -19.73 -0.37
CA TYR A 238 -4.67 -18.43 -0.24
C TYR A 238 -5.21 -17.41 -1.26
N ILE A 239 -5.29 -17.79 -2.54
CA ILE A 239 -5.80 -16.96 -3.62
C ILE A 239 -7.27 -16.64 -3.40
N SER A 240 -8.08 -17.65 -3.09
CA SER A 240 -9.51 -17.45 -2.82
C SER A 240 -9.74 -16.46 -1.67
N ARG A 241 -8.87 -16.42 -0.64
CA ARG A 241 -8.98 -15.43 0.44
C ARG A 241 -8.50 -14.04 0.03
N LEU A 242 -7.45 -13.94 -0.78
CA LEU A 242 -6.99 -12.65 -1.32
C LEU A 242 -8.05 -11.97 -2.20
N GLU A 243 -8.89 -12.75 -2.87
CA GLU A 243 -9.99 -12.21 -3.68
C GLU A 243 -11.16 -11.68 -2.84
N THR A 244 -11.25 -12.10 -1.57
CA THR A 244 -12.36 -11.73 -0.67
C THR A 244 -12.01 -10.68 0.38
N ASP A 245 -10.73 -10.46 0.66
CA ASP A 245 -10.20 -9.46 1.62
C ASP A 245 -10.10 -8.05 1.00
#